data_AF-A0A5C6CU90-F1
#
_entry.id   AF-A0A5C6CU90-F1
#
_cell.length_a   1.000
_cell.length_b   1.000
_cell.length_c   1.000
_cell.angle_alpha   90.00
_cell.angle_beta   90.00
_cell.angle_gamma   90.00
#
_symmetry.space_group_name_H-M   'P 1'
#
loop_
_entity.id
_entity.type
_entity.pdbx_description
1 polymer ?
#
loop_
_entity_poly.entity_id
_entity_poly.type
_entity_poly.pdbx_seq_one_letter_code
_entity_poly.pdbx_strand_id
1 'polypeptide(L)'
;MVIRPLLSFCKYVIPGDNKPIIDPIEQWLYFFREAANQTAEQLARRLPGAVFTEAVGVLEMIAKNPEERQHYEDRLKAERDEWARTEQAKLDGKLDGKLEERLRVVKMLRDIVGETDPSDSDLAGLSLDQLGQLETTYQQRLRDRT
;
A
#
# COMPACT_ATOMS: atom_id res chain seq x y z
N MET A 1 11.10 -40.50 -4.62
CA MET A 1 11.59 -39.98 -3.33
C MET A 1 10.94 -38.62 -3.12
N VAL A 2 9.87 -38.57 -2.32
CA VAL A 2 9.00 -37.38 -2.18
C VAL A 2 9.68 -36.40 -1.25
N ILE A 3 10.06 -35.24 -1.78
CA ILE A 3 10.60 -34.13 -1.00
C ILE A 3 9.45 -33.55 -0.17
N ARG A 4 9.37 -33.94 1.11
CA ARG A 4 8.53 -33.30 2.15
C ARG A 4 9.44 -32.58 3.16
N PRO A 5 9.77 -31.29 2.98
CA PRO A 5 10.49 -30.53 4.02
C PRO A 5 9.65 -29.38 4.62
N LEU A 6 8.54 -28.98 4.00
CA LEU A 6 7.87 -27.71 4.38
C LEU A 6 6.93 -27.81 5.59
N LEU A 7 6.55 -29.01 6.05
CA LEU A 7 5.60 -29.20 7.16
C LEU A 7 6.24 -29.36 8.55
N SER A 8 7.57 -29.57 8.64
CA SER A 8 8.23 -29.83 9.93
C SER A 8 8.68 -28.57 10.67
N PHE A 9 8.85 -27.44 9.97
CA PHE A 9 9.32 -26.19 10.59
C PHE A 9 8.37 -25.65 11.66
N CYS A 10 7.05 -25.72 11.44
CA CYS A 10 6.04 -25.28 12.41
C CYS A 10 5.95 -26.15 13.67
N LYS A 11 6.53 -27.36 13.67
CA LYS A 11 6.50 -28.30 14.80
C LYS A 11 7.83 -28.39 15.54
N TYR A 12 8.88 -27.75 15.05
CA TYR A 12 10.17 -27.73 15.74
C TYR A 12 10.02 -26.98 17.07
N VAL A 13 10.34 -27.63 18.18
CA VAL A 13 10.39 -26.98 19.50
C VAL A 13 11.84 -26.62 19.76
N ILE A 14 12.12 -25.33 20.02
CA ILE A 14 13.48 -24.89 20.32
C ILE A 14 13.96 -25.61 21.59
N PRO A 15 15.10 -26.30 21.56
CA PRO A 15 15.69 -26.86 22.76
C PRO A 15 16.09 -25.74 23.74
N GLY A 16 15.42 -25.70 24.90
CA GLY A 16 15.69 -24.73 25.96
C GLY A 16 17.03 -24.94 26.68
N ASP A 17 17.60 -26.15 26.60
CA ASP A 17 18.89 -26.50 27.19
C ASP A 17 20.04 -25.74 26.50
N ASN A 18 20.96 -25.13 27.27
CA ASN A 18 22.17 -24.44 26.76
C ASN A 18 23.24 -25.38 26.16
N LYS A 19 22.85 -26.57 25.72
CA LYS A 19 23.75 -27.59 25.18
C LYS A 19 23.96 -27.40 23.67
N PRO A 20 25.12 -27.82 23.13
CA PRO A 20 25.35 -27.82 21.70
C PRO A 20 24.39 -28.80 21.01
N ILE A 21 23.81 -28.37 19.89
CA ILE A 21 22.93 -29.21 19.07
C ILE A 21 23.81 -30.07 18.19
N ILE A 22 23.59 -31.39 18.20
CA ILE A 22 24.44 -32.37 17.52
C ILE A 22 23.84 -32.79 16.18
N ASP A 23 22.51 -32.87 16.10
CA ASP A 23 21.83 -33.28 14.88
C ASP A 23 21.93 -32.19 13.79
N PRO A 24 22.44 -32.49 12.58
CA PRO A 24 22.62 -31.50 11.53
C PRO A 24 21.34 -30.81 11.08
N ILE A 25 20.20 -31.51 11.09
CA ILE A 25 18.92 -30.93 10.68
C ILE A 25 18.41 -29.99 11.77
N GLU A 26 18.50 -30.38 13.05
CA GLU A 26 18.16 -29.53 14.18
C GLU A 26 19.06 -28.29 14.28
N GLN A 27 20.34 -28.40 13.91
CA GLN A 27 21.26 -27.26 13.83
C GLN A 27 20.76 -26.21 12.83
N TRP A 28 20.33 -26.63 11.62
CA TRP A 28 19.74 -25.74 10.63
C TRP A 28 18.38 -25.19 11.06
N LEU A 29 17.51 -26.02 11.64
CA LEU A 29 16.21 -25.59 12.15
C LEU A 29 16.35 -24.55 13.27
N TYR A 30 17.32 -24.73 14.16
CA TYR A 30 17.66 -23.76 15.20
C TYR A 30 18.22 -22.48 14.59
N PHE A 31 19.19 -22.58 13.69
CA PHE A 31 19.80 -21.43 13.00
C PHE A 31 18.74 -20.55 12.33
N PHE A 32 17.86 -21.13 11.50
CA PHE A 32 16.83 -20.35 10.80
C PHE A 32 15.79 -19.70 11.72
N ARG A 33 15.56 -20.24 12.92
CA ARG A 33 14.58 -19.72 13.86
C ARG A 33 15.16 -18.67 14.82
N GLU A 34 16.38 -18.87 15.28
CA GLU A 34 16.97 -18.10 16.37
C GLU A 34 18.13 -17.17 15.95
N ALA A 35 18.67 -17.30 14.72
CA ALA A 35 19.84 -16.50 14.32
C ALA A 35 19.60 -14.99 14.31
N ALA A 36 18.36 -14.53 14.11
CA ALA A 36 18.01 -13.11 14.15
C ALA A 36 17.92 -12.54 15.58
N ASN A 37 17.79 -13.40 16.60
CA ASN A 37 17.54 -13.00 17.99
C ASN A 37 18.75 -13.22 18.92
N GLN A 38 19.84 -13.81 18.40
CA GLN A 38 21.03 -14.19 19.17
C GLN A 38 22.30 -13.58 18.57
N THR A 39 23.30 -13.35 19.41
CA THR A 39 24.61 -12.85 18.95
C THR A 39 25.43 -13.97 18.30
N ALA A 40 26.42 -13.59 17.49
CA ALA A 40 27.34 -14.53 16.86
C ALA A 40 28.02 -15.46 17.87
N GLU A 41 28.39 -14.96 19.05
CA GLU A 41 29.02 -15.75 20.12
C GLU A 41 28.06 -16.76 20.75
N GLN A 42 26.77 -16.41 20.86
CA GLN A 42 25.74 -17.30 21.39
C GLN A 42 25.44 -18.44 20.41
N LEU A 43 25.35 -18.10 19.11
CA LEU A 43 25.17 -19.09 18.04
C LEU A 43 26.38 -20.01 17.91
N ALA A 44 27.60 -19.50 17.99
CA ALA A 44 28.82 -20.32 17.91
C ALA A 44 28.94 -21.34 19.06
N ARG A 45 28.41 -21.03 20.25
CA ARG A 45 28.36 -21.96 21.39
C ARG A 45 27.35 -23.09 21.18
N ARG A 46 26.22 -22.78 20.54
CA ARG A 46 25.13 -23.74 20.27
C ARG A 46 25.37 -24.57 19.00
N LEU A 47 26.05 -23.99 18.02
CA LEU A 47 26.31 -24.52 16.68
C LEU A 47 27.81 -24.51 16.38
N PRO A 48 28.59 -25.48 16.88
CA PRO A 48 30.05 -25.46 16.77
C PRO A 48 30.60 -25.76 15.35
N GLY A 49 29.74 -25.89 14.35
CA GLY A 49 30.13 -26.22 12.98
C GLY A 49 30.64 -25.00 12.20
N ALA A 50 31.74 -25.16 11.46
CA ALA A 50 32.36 -24.09 10.65
C ALA A 50 31.38 -23.47 9.61
N VAL A 51 30.45 -24.27 9.10
CA VAL A 51 29.38 -23.82 8.19
C VAL A 51 28.48 -22.76 8.83
N PHE A 52 28.24 -22.86 10.13
CA PHE A 52 27.43 -21.87 10.86
C PHE A 52 28.21 -20.60 11.15
N THR A 53 29.53 -20.67 11.34
CA THR A 53 30.38 -19.47 11.44
C THR A 53 30.35 -18.66 10.14
N GLU A 54 30.45 -19.33 8.99
CA GLU A 54 30.31 -18.69 7.68
C GLU A 54 28.91 -18.10 7.48
N ALA A 55 27.86 -18.87 7.80
CA ALA A 55 26.48 -18.41 7.68
C ALA A 55 26.14 -17.22 8.59
N VAL A 56 26.67 -17.20 9.83
CA VAL A 56 26.56 -16.04 10.74
C VAL A 56 27.27 -14.82 10.14
N GLY A 57 28.47 -14.99 9.59
CA GLY A 57 29.20 -13.88 8.95
C GLY A 57 28.45 -13.27 7.76
N VAL A 58 27.81 -14.11 6.93
CA VAL A 58 26.95 -13.63 5.84
C VAL A 58 25.71 -12.91 6.37
N LEU A 59 25.06 -13.43 7.41
CA LEU A 59 23.92 -12.76 8.05
C LEU A 59 24.32 -11.41 8.65
N GLU A 60 25.47 -11.33 9.31
CA GLU A 60 25.99 -10.06 9.84
C GLU A 60 26.30 -9.08 8.72
N MET A 61 26.86 -9.52 7.59
CA MET A 61 27.12 -8.67 6.44
C MET A 61 25.82 -8.10 5.86
N ILE A 62 24.78 -8.94 5.72
CA ILE A 62 23.45 -8.51 5.26
C ILE A 62 22.80 -7.57 6.28
N ALA A 63 22.92 -7.86 7.57
CA ALA A 63 22.38 -7.04 8.65
C ALA A 63 23.12 -5.71 8.81
N LYS A 64 24.43 -5.66 8.49
CA LYS A 64 25.29 -4.46 8.51
C LYS A 64 25.12 -3.56 7.29
N ASN A 65 24.24 -3.91 6.34
CA ASN A 65 23.84 -3.01 5.26
C ASN A 65 22.41 -2.41 5.43
N PRO A 66 22.02 -1.93 6.63
CA PRO A 66 20.69 -1.39 6.87
C PRO A 66 20.50 -0.05 6.15
N GLU A 67 21.57 0.69 5.87
CA GLU A 67 21.50 1.95 5.12
C GLU A 67 21.06 1.73 3.67
N GLU A 68 21.61 0.75 2.97
CA GLU A 68 21.16 0.39 1.62
C GLU A 68 19.70 -0.09 1.61
N ARG A 69 19.31 -0.86 2.62
CA ARG A 69 17.92 -1.28 2.80
C ARG A 69 17.00 -0.07 3.04
N GLN A 70 17.41 0.86 3.89
CA GLN A 70 16.66 2.08 4.16
C GLN A 70 16.52 2.93 2.91
N HIS A 71 17.61 3.13 2.15
CA HIS A 71 17.57 3.85 0.88
C HIS A 71 16.64 3.19 -0.15
N TYR A 72 16.61 1.85 -0.19
CA TYR A 72 15.68 1.13 -1.03
C TYR A 72 14.22 1.34 -0.59
N GLU A 73 13.94 1.21 0.71
CA GLU A 73 12.60 1.41 1.27
C GLU A 73 12.12 2.87 1.08
N ASP A 74 13.00 3.85 1.23
CA ASP A 74 12.73 5.27 0.99
C ASP A 74 12.40 5.54 -0.48
N ARG A 75 13.16 4.96 -1.42
CA ARG A 75 12.88 5.05 -2.86
C ARG A 75 11.53 4.44 -3.21
N LEU A 76 11.25 3.26 -2.67
CA LEU A 76 9.98 2.56 -2.89
C LEU A 76 8.80 3.35 -2.32
N LYS A 77 8.98 3.99 -1.17
CA LYS A 77 7.98 4.90 -0.59
C LYS A 77 7.76 6.12 -1.49
N ALA A 78 8.83 6.76 -1.96
CA ALA A 78 8.72 7.92 -2.85
C ALA A 78 7.97 7.60 -4.16
N GLU A 79 8.24 6.45 -4.77
CA GLU A 79 7.54 5.99 -5.97
C GLU A 79 6.04 5.75 -5.71
N ARG A 80 5.69 5.14 -4.57
CA ARG A 80 4.29 4.94 -4.15
C ARG A 80 3.58 6.27 -3.89
N ASP A 81 4.25 7.21 -3.23
CA ASP A 81 3.69 8.53 -2.96
C ASP A 81 3.45 9.31 -4.26
N GLU A 82 4.36 9.23 -5.23
CA GLU A 82 4.18 9.82 -6.56
C GLU A 82 3.03 9.19 -7.33
N TRP A 83 2.92 7.85 -7.30
CA TRP A 83 1.80 7.14 -7.92
C TRP A 83 0.46 7.54 -7.29
N ALA A 84 0.39 7.58 -5.95
CA ALA A 84 -0.82 7.97 -5.23
C ALA A 84 -1.23 9.42 -5.53
N ARG A 85 -0.28 10.36 -5.55
CA ARG A 85 -0.54 11.76 -5.95
C ARG A 85 -1.07 11.85 -7.38
N THR A 86 -0.45 11.12 -8.30
CA THR A 86 -0.86 11.12 -9.71
C THR A 86 -2.27 10.56 -9.88
N GLU A 87 -2.59 9.47 -9.18
CA GLU A 87 -3.91 8.85 -9.27
C GLU A 87 -5.00 9.74 -8.65
N GLN A 88 -4.72 10.37 -7.51
CA GLN A 88 -5.63 11.33 -6.90
C GLN A 88 -5.89 12.52 -7.84
N ALA A 89 -4.84 13.10 -8.44
CA ALA A 89 -4.99 14.22 -9.38
C ALA A 89 -5.84 13.84 -10.60
N LYS A 90 -5.76 12.60 -11.09
CA LYS A 90 -6.63 12.11 -12.17
C LYS A 90 -8.08 11.96 -11.73
N LEU A 91 -8.32 11.51 -10.51
CA LEU A 91 -9.68 11.39 -9.95
C LEU A 91 -10.30 12.77 -9.77
N ASP A 92 -9.56 13.70 -9.18
CA ASP A 92 -9.99 15.08 -8.98
C ASP A 92 -10.28 15.75 -10.32
N GLY A 93 -9.37 15.64 -11.30
CA GLY A 93 -9.59 16.19 -12.64
C GLY A 93 -10.81 15.59 -13.37
N LYS A 94 -11.15 14.32 -13.13
CA LYS A 94 -12.39 13.72 -13.65
C LYS A 94 -13.64 14.25 -12.94
N LEU A 95 -13.56 14.51 -11.64
CA LEU A 95 -14.67 15.09 -10.88
C LEU A 95 -14.91 16.55 -11.28
N ASP A 96 -13.84 17.34 -11.37
CA ASP A 96 -13.88 18.73 -11.81
C ASP A 96 -14.44 18.83 -13.24
N GLY A 97 -13.98 17.97 -14.16
CA GLY A 97 -14.52 17.93 -15.53
C GLY A 97 -16.02 17.64 -15.57
N LYS A 98 -16.53 16.73 -14.71
CA LYS A 98 -17.97 16.46 -14.60
C LYS A 98 -18.74 17.64 -14.00
N LEU A 99 -18.17 18.31 -13.01
CA LEU A 99 -18.75 19.51 -12.41
C LEU A 99 -18.87 20.63 -13.44
N GLU A 100 -17.80 20.91 -14.18
CA GLU A 100 -17.77 21.93 -15.24
C GLU A 100 -18.76 21.63 -16.37
N GLU A 101 -18.80 20.38 -16.85
CA GLU A 101 -19.76 19.95 -17.88
C GLU A 101 -21.20 20.17 -17.41
N ARG A 102 -21.51 19.69 -16.20
CA ARG A 102 -22.88 19.78 -15.67
C ARG A 102 -23.29 21.21 -15.37
N LEU A 103 -22.38 22.02 -14.81
CA LEU A 103 -22.56 23.45 -14.59
C LEU A 103 -22.91 24.16 -15.90
N ARG A 104 -22.19 23.85 -16.99
CA ARG A 104 -22.45 24.42 -18.32
C ARG A 104 -23.84 24.06 -18.83
N VAL A 105 -24.26 22.80 -18.67
CA VAL A 105 -25.60 22.35 -19.06
C VAL A 105 -26.68 23.07 -18.26
N VAL A 106 -26.53 23.18 -16.94
CA VAL A 106 -27.48 23.87 -16.06
C VAL A 106 -27.61 25.35 -16.43
N LYS A 107 -26.50 26.05 -16.67
CA LYS A 107 -26.52 27.44 -17.14
C LYS A 107 -27.28 27.59 -18.45
N MET A 108 -26.98 26.73 -19.43
CA MET A 108 -27.67 26.73 -20.72
C MET A 108 -29.18 26.51 -20.55
N LEU A 109 -29.60 25.55 -19.72
CA LEU A 109 -31.02 25.27 -19.48
C LEU A 109 -31.71 26.44 -18.77
N ARG A 110 -31.08 27.03 -17.75
CA ARG A 110 -31.59 28.21 -17.05
C ARG A 110 -31.87 29.36 -18.03
N ASP A 111 -30.91 29.62 -18.94
CA ASP A 111 -31.02 30.69 -19.93
C ASP A 111 -32.17 30.42 -20.93
N ILE A 112 -32.37 29.16 -21.35
CA ILE A 112 -33.50 28.77 -22.23
C ILE A 112 -34.85 28.91 -21.50
N VAL A 113 -34.90 28.55 -20.21
CA VAL A 113 -36.10 28.77 -19.38
C VAL A 113 -36.34 30.27 -19.14
N GLY A 114 -35.32 31.11 -19.32
CA GLY A 114 -35.40 32.56 -19.14
C GLY A 114 -35.35 32.98 -17.67
N GLU A 115 -34.71 32.17 -16.82
CA GLU A 115 -34.48 32.49 -15.41
C GLU A 115 -33.12 33.17 -15.23
N THR A 116 -33.03 34.12 -14.30
CA THR A 116 -31.78 34.83 -13.96
C THR A 116 -31.24 34.48 -12.58
N ASP A 117 -32.01 33.72 -11.80
CA ASP A 117 -31.71 33.24 -10.45
C ASP A 117 -31.79 31.70 -10.47
N PRO A 118 -30.80 30.95 -9.95
CA PRO A 118 -29.55 31.37 -9.31
C PRO A 118 -28.52 31.99 -10.26
N SER A 119 -27.70 32.89 -9.72
CA SER A 119 -26.64 33.57 -10.46
C SER A 119 -25.52 32.59 -10.84
N ASP A 120 -24.68 33.00 -11.78
CA ASP A 120 -23.53 32.21 -12.21
C ASP A 120 -22.54 31.88 -11.08
N SER A 121 -22.42 32.78 -10.10
CA SER A 121 -21.58 32.58 -8.91
C SER A 121 -22.21 31.57 -7.96
N ASP A 122 -23.53 31.60 -7.80
CA ASP A 122 -24.25 30.67 -6.94
C ASP A 122 -24.17 29.26 -7.50
N LEU A 123 -24.36 29.11 -8.82
CA LEU A 123 -24.24 27.83 -9.52
C LEU A 123 -22.83 27.23 -9.42
N ALA A 124 -21.78 28.07 -9.45
CA ALA A 124 -20.40 27.60 -9.35
C ALA A 124 -20.06 27.01 -7.97
N GLY A 125 -20.80 27.36 -6.92
CA GLY A 125 -20.62 26.83 -5.57
C GLY A 125 -21.37 25.52 -5.29
N LEU A 126 -22.15 25.00 -6.25
CA LEU A 126 -23.00 23.82 -6.05
C LEU A 126 -22.25 22.50 -6.30
N SER A 127 -22.65 21.47 -5.57
CA SER A 127 -22.15 20.11 -5.78
C SER A 127 -22.72 19.48 -7.06
N LEU A 128 -22.10 18.41 -7.54
CA LEU A 128 -22.54 17.68 -8.73
C LEU A 128 -23.99 17.17 -8.62
N ASP A 129 -24.40 16.80 -7.41
CA ASP A 129 -25.76 16.33 -7.12
C ASP A 129 -26.77 17.48 -7.13
N GLN A 130 -26.41 18.62 -6.54
CA GLN A 130 -27.25 19.82 -6.55
C GLN A 130 -27.46 20.34 -7.98
N LEU A 131 -26.39 20.37 -8.78
CA LEU A 131 -26.47 20.70 -10.20
C LEU A 131 -27.36 19.69 -10.95
N GLY A 132 -27.33 18.40 -10.60
CA GLY A 132 -28.20 17.40 -11.20
C GLY A 132 -29.68 17.54 -10.86
N GLN A 133 -29.99 17.99 -9.65
CA GLN A 133 -31.36 18.32 -9.26
C GLN A 133 -31.88 19.54 -10.02
N LEU A 134 -31.05 20.58 -10.18
CA LEU A 134 -31.39 21.77 -10.98
C LEU A 134 -31.59 21.42 -12.45
N GLU A 135 -30.70 20.63 -13.04
CA GLU A 135 -30.81 20.14 -14.42
C GLU A 135 -32.17 19.45 -14.64
N THR A 136 -32.54 18.52 -13.76
CA THR A 136 -33.82 17.81 -13.83
C THR A 136 -35.01 18.77 -13.72
N THR A 137 -34.93 19.73 -12.81
CA THR A 137 -35.98 20.75 -12.60
C THR A 137 -36.18 21.61 -13.85
N TYR A 138 -35.10 22.09 -14.47
CA TYR A 138 -35.19 22.89 -15.69
C TYR A 138 -35.66 22.07 -16.88
N GLN A 139 -35.24 20.81 -17.02
CA GLN A 139 -35.76 19.91 -18.05
C GLN A 139 -37.27 19.69 -17.93
N GLN A 140 -37.80 19.53 -16.71
CA GLN A 140 -39.24 19.41 -16.47
C GLN A 140 -39.98 20.69 -16.89
N ARG A 141 -39.50 21.86 -16.47
CA ARG A 141 -40.10 23.15 -16.85
C ARG A 141 -40.13 23.37 -18.36
N LEU A 142 -39.10 22.95 -19.10
CA LEU A 142 -39.09 23.04 -20.57
C LEU A 142 -40.13 22.12 -21.20
N ARG A 143 -40.33 20.91 -20.66
CA ARG A 143 -41.37 19.99 -21.13
C ARG A 143 -42.76 20.56 -20.88
N ASP A 144 -43.01 21.14 -19.71
CA ASP A 144 -44.32 21.71 -19.36
C ASP A 144 -44.69 22.95 -20.19
N ARG A 145 -43.72 23.55 -20.89
CA ARG A 145 -43.92 24.70 -21.80
C ARG A 145 -44.25 24.30 -23.24
N THR A 146 -44.09 23.02 -23.60
CA THR A 146 -44.36 22.49 -24.95
C THR A 146 -45.75 21.87 -25.01
#